data_AF-A0A1S8MGL2-F1
#
_entry.id   AF-A0A1S8MGL2-F1
#
_cell.length_a   1.000
_cell.length_b   1.000
_cell.length_c   1.000
_cell.angle_alpha   90.00
_cell.angle_beta   90.00
_cell.angle_gamma   90.00
#
_symmetry.space_group_name_H-M   'P 1'
#
loop_
_entity.id
_entity.type
_entity.pdbx_description
1 polymer ?
#
loop_
_entity_poly.entity_id
_entity_poly.type
_entity_poly.pdbx_seq_one_letter_code
_entity_poly.pdbx_strand_id
1 'polypeptide(L)'
;MTILESLVVALIMFLWIGQSLWIYLDARERKNRFSVIWAIVALFSIPVPLIIYIIVSRSEGQNKKCSNCGKNVKEQWIYCPYCGQKFDRGWNENERI
;
A
#
# COMPACT_ATOMS: atom_id res chain seq x y z
N MET A 1 15.26 -11.63 -36.15
CA MET A 1 14.82 -11.85 -34.77
C MET A 1 15.29 -13.22 -34.33
N THR A 2 16.29 -13.28 -33.46
CA THR A 2 16.87 -14.55 -32.99
C THR A 2 16.00 -15.18 -31.89
N ILE A 3 16.04 -16.50 -31.73
CA ILE A 3 15.29 -17.21 -30.68
C ILE A 3 15.61 -16.65 -29.28
N LEU A 4 16.85 -16.21 -29.08
CA LEU A 4 17.32 -15.56 -27.86
C LEU A 4 16.54 -14.26 -27.56
N GLU A 5 16.30 -13.41 -28.56
CA GLU A 5 15.53 -12.18 -28.39
C GLU A 5 14.08 -12.47 -28.00
N SER A 6 13.46 -13.47 -28.63
CA SER A 6 12.09 -13.88 -28.31
C SER A 6 11.96 -14.40 -26.87
N LEU A 7 12.96 -15.15 -26.38
CA LEU A 7 13.00 -15.62 -24.99
C LEU A 7 13.18 -14.48 -23.99
N VAL A 8 14.04 -13.50 -24.30
CA VAL A 8 14.26 -12.32 -23.45
C VAL A 8 12.97 -11.49 -23.35
N VAL A 9 12.28 -11.24 -24.46
CA VAL A 9 11.02 -10.50 -24.47
C VAL A 9 9.94 -11.24 -23.68
N ALA A 10 9.83 -12.57 -23.85
CA ALA A 10 8.88 -13.37 -23.09
C ALA A 10 9.12 -13.30 -21.57
N LEU A 11 10.38 -13.34 -21.14
CA LEU A 11 10.76 -13.20 -19.73
C LEU A 11 10.36 -11.82 -19.18
N ILE A 12 10.65 -10.74 -19.91
CA ILE A 12 10.31 -9.37 -19.51
C ILE A 12 8.79 -9.22 -19.38
N MET A 13 8.01 -9.71 -20.34
CA MET A 13 6.54 -9.64 -20.27
C MET A 13 5.99 -10.45 -19.09
N PHE A 14 6.56 -11.62 -18.82
CA PHE A 14 6.17 -12.44 -17.67
C PHE A 14 6.43 -11.71 -16.34
N LEU A 15 7.61 -11.13 -16.18
CA LEU A 15 7.96 -10.33 -14.99
C LEU A 15 7.03 -9.13 -14.83
N TRP A 16 6.65 -8.49 -15.93
CA TRP A 16 5.81 -7.30 -15.91
C TRP A 16 4.36 -7.60 -15.51
N ILE A 17 3.78 -8.67 -16.06
CA ILE A 17 2.46 -9.17 -15.67
C ILE A 17 2.48 -9.64 -14.21
N GLY A 18 3.53 -10.37 -13.81
CA GLY A 18 3.72 -10.81 -12.43
C GLY A 18 3.81 -9.64 -11.45
N GLN A 19 4.53 -8.57 -11.81
CA GLN A 19 4.63 -7.35 -11.02
C GLN A 19 3.27 -6.67 -10.82
N SER A 20 2.47 -6.52 -11.89
CA SER A 20 1.13 -5.92 -11.81
C SER A 20 0.21 -6.74 -10.90
N LEU A 21 0.25 -8.07 -11.02
CA LEU A 21 -0.54 -8.98 -10.19
C LEU A 21 -0.12 -8.91 -8.72
N TRP A 22 1.18 -8.85 -8.44
CA TRP A 22 1.72 -8.74 -7.10
C TRP A 22 1.31 -7.43 -6.42
N ILE A 23 1.38 -6.29 -7.13
CA ILE A 23 0.92 -4.99 -6.62
C ILE A 23 -0.57 -5.04 -6.25
N TYR A 24 -1.40 -5.69 -7.06
CA TYR A 24 -2.83 -5.84 -6.74
C TYR A 24 -3.06 -6.67 -5.47
N LEU A 25 -2.34 -7.79 -5.32
CA LEU A 25 -2.45 -8.66 -4.14
C LEU A 25 -1.97 -7.94 -2.87
N ASP A 26 -0.82 -7.26 -2.91
CA ASP A 26 -0.29 -6.48 -1.78
C ASP A 26 -1.22 -5.30 -1.42
N ALA A 27 -1.78 -4.62 -2.41
CA ALA A 27 -2.71 -3.52 -2.16
C ALA A 27 -4.03 -3.99 -1.52
N ARG A 28 -4.48 -5.21 -1.86
CA ARG A 28 -5.66 -5.85 -1.27
C ARG A 28 -5.43 -6.20 0.21
N GLU A 29 -4.26 -6.74 0.53
CA GLU A 29 -3.88 -7.09 1.89
C GLU A 29 -3.86 -5.85 2.81
N ARG A 30 -3.43 -4.70 2.28
CA ARG A 30 -3.37 -3.42 3.01
C ARG A 30 -4.73 -2.72 3.18
N LYS A 31 -5.84 -3.29 2.69
CA LYS A 31 -7.19 -2.68 2.67
C LYS A 31 -7.18 -1.23 2.14
N ASN A 32 -6.27 -0.93 1.21
CA ASN A 32 -6.20 0.39 0.62
C ASN A 32 -7.42 0.60 -0.28
N ARG A 33 -8.11 1.73 -0.08
CA ARG A 33 -9.32 2.12 -0.83
C ARG A 33 -9.03 2.32 -2.33
N PHE A 34 -7.77 2.57 -2.67
CA PHE A 34 -7.29 2.84 -4.02
C PHE A 34 -6.50 1.67 -4.63
N SER A 35 -6.65 0.46 -4.08
CA SER A 35 -5.92 -0.75 -4.51
C SER A 35 -6.04 -1.06 -6.01
N VAL A 36 -7.22 -0.85 -6.61
CA VAL A 36 -7.45 -1.06 -8.05
C VAL A 36 -6.73 0.00 -8.90
N ILE A 37 -6.64 1.24 -8.43
CA ILE A 37 -5.99 2.34 -9.17
C ILE A 37 -4.49 2.06 -9.29
N TRP A 38 -3.85 1.58 -8.22
CA TRP A 38 -2.44 1.22 -8.24
C TRP A 38 -2.13 0.07 -9.21
N ALA A 39 -3.01 -0.92 -9.30
CA ALA A 39 -2.87 -2.00 -10.27
C ALA A 39 -2.98 -1.50 -11.73
N ILE A 40 -3.92 -0.59 -12.01
CA ILE A 40 -4.09 0.02 -13.34
C ILE A 40 -2.88 0.91 -13.70
N VAL A 41 -2.41 1.75 -12.78
CA VAL A 41 -1.24 2.62 -13.02
C VAL A 41 0.03 1.78 -13.26
N ALA A 42 0.21 0.70 -12.50
CA ALA A 42 1.32 -0.24 -12.71
C ALA A 42 1.25 -0.95 -14.06
N LEU A 43 0.05 -1.22 -14.58
CA LEU A 43 -0.16 -1.84 -15.89
C LEU A 43 0.16 -0.90 -17.06
N PHE A 44 0.13 0.43 -16.88
CA PHE A 44 0.36 1.36 -17.99
C PHE A 44 1.76 2.01 -17.98
N SER A 45 2.57 1.80 -16.94
CA SER A 45 3.82 2.52 -16.78
C SER A 45 4.96 1.60 -16.31
N ILE A 46 6.00 1.45 -17.11
CA ILE A 46 7.23 0.70 -16.79
C ILE A 46 8.33 1.71 -16.50
N PRO A 47 9.21 1.58 -15.47
CA PRO A 47 9.16 0.80 -14.23
C PRO A 47 8.83 1.68 -12.98
N VAL A 48 8.57 2.96 -13.18
CA VAL A 48 8.38 3.99 -12.15
C VAL A 48 7.23 3.72 -11.15
N PRO A 49 6.09 3.11 -11.51
CA PRO A 49 4.96 2.97 -10.60
C PRO A 49 5.21 2.11 -9.39
N LEU A 50 6.12 1.13 -9.46
CA LEU A 50 6.45 0.28 -8.31
C LEU A 50 7.12 1.09 -7.22
N ILE A 51 8.03 1.97 -7.60
CA ILE A 51 8.74 2.85 -6.67
C ILE A 51 7.75 3.81 -6.01
N ILE A 52 6.89 4.44 -6.82
CA ILE A 52 5.85 5.35 -6.32
C ILE A 52 4.85 4.59 -5.43
N TYR A 53 4.43 3.39 -5.84
CA TYR A 53 3.52 2.53 -5.10
C TYR A 53 4.07 2.23 -3.70
N ILE A 54 5.33 1.81 -3.61
CA ILE A 54 5.96 1.48 -2.32
C ILE A 54 6.08 2.73 -1.43
N ILE A 55 6.40 3.90 -2.00
CA ILE A 55 6.49 5.16 -1.23
C ILE A 55 5.11 5.59 -0.71
N VAL A 56 4.09 5.60 -1.57
CA VAL A 56 2.75 6.10 -1.21
C VAL A 56 2.02 5.12 -0.31
N SER A 57 2.06 3.82 -0.62
CA SER A 57 1.41 2.78 0.20
C SER A 57 1.93 2.73 1.64
N ARG A 58 3.17 3.17 1.87
CA ARG A 58 3.75 3.30 3.21
C ARG A 58 3.24 4.55 3.96
N SER A 59 2.81 5.58 3.25
CA SER A 59 2.31 6.84 3.82
C SER A 59 0.85 6.76 4.27
N GLU A 60 0.07 5.88 3.65
CA GLU A 60 -1.38 5.75 3.83
C GLU A 60 -1.77 5.01 5.13
N GLY A 61 -1.05 5.29 6.22
CA GLY A 61 -1.41 4.87 7.57
C GLY A 61 -2.79 5.41 7.94
N GLN A 62 -3.67 4.53 8.42
CA GLN A 62 -5.07 4.83 8.64
C GLN A 62 -5.27 6.07 9.52
N ASN A 63 -5.91 7.08 8.95
CA ASN A 63 -6.33 8.27 9.68
C ASN A 63 -7.70 7.98 10.30
N LYS A 64 -7.74 7.84 11.63
CA LYS A 64 -8.97 7.72 12.39
C LYS A 64 -9.43 9.10 12.86
N LYS A 65 -10.74 9.31 12.96
CA LYS A 65 -11.28 10.51 13.60
C LYS A 65 -11.32 10.30 15.10
N CYS A 66 -10.85 11.29 15.86
CA CYS A 66 -11.04 11.30 17.30
C CYS A 66 -12.53 11.46 17.64
N SER A 67 -13.05 10.62 18.54
CA SER A 67 -14.46 10.61 18.96
C SER A 67 -14.88 11.84 19.78
N ASN A 68 -13.94 12.54 20.39
CA ASN A 68 -14.22 13.71 21.24
C ASN A 68 -14.01 15.04 20.52
N CYS A 69 -12.89 15.21 19.79
CA CYS A 69 -12.63 16.47 19.08
C CYS A 69 -12.94 16.44 17.58
N GLY A 70 -13.25 15.27 17.00
CA GLY A 70 -13.58 15.12 15.58
C GLY A 70 -12.41 15.28 14.61
N LYS A 71 -11.19 15.57 15.10
CA LYS A 71 -10.00 15.76 14.26
C LYS A 71 -9.44 14.43 13.76
N ASN A 72 -8.89 14.45 12.55
CA ASN A 72 -8.18 13.30 11.99
C ASN A 72 -6.84 13.11 12.71
N VAL A 73 -6.64 11.93 13.27
CA VAL A 73 -5.42 11.51 13.95
C VAL A 73 -4.91 10.21 13.32
N LYS A 74 -3.59 10.00 13.40
CA LYS A 74 -3.02 8.73 12.97
C LYS A 74 -3.39 7.65 13.98
N GLU A 75 -3.78 6.47 13.50
CA GLU A 75 -4.20 5.34 14.34
C GLU A 75 -3.12 4.85 15.32
N GLN A 76 -1.85 5.13 15.05
CA GLN A 76 -0.70 4.74 15.88
C GLN A 76 -0.51 5.59 17.15
N TRP A 77 -1.36 6.60 17.41
CA TRP A 77 -1.19 7.52 18.54
C TRP A 77 -2.00 7.05 19.75
N ILE A 78 -1.41 7.05 20.95
CA ILE A 78 -2.05 6.64 22.21
C ILE A 78 -2.96 7.75 22.76
N TYR A 79 -2.58 9.00 22.52
CA TYR A 79 -3.28 10.20 22.97
C TYR A 79 -3.52 11.16 21.81
N CYS A 80 -4.68 11.83 21.79
CA CYS A 80 -4.97 12.86 20.81
C CYS A 80 -4.16 14.14 21.10
N PRO A 81 -3.40 14.71 20.13
CA PRO A 81 -2.60 15.93 20.34
C PRO A 81 -3.45 17.17 20.61
N TYR A 82 -4.70 17.15 20.16
CA TYR A 82 -5.54 18.33 20.17
C TYR A 82 -6.43 18.42 21.42
N CYS A 83 -6.88 17.29 21.95
CA CYS A 83 -7.78 17.27 23.11
C CYS A 83 -7.26 16.45 24.30
N GLY A 84 -6.13 15.75 24.17
CA GLY A 84 -5.57 14.93 25.25
C GLY A 84 -6.35 13.64 25.54
N GLN A 85 -7.44 13.35 24.82
CA GLN A 85 -8.17 12.10 25.01
C GLN A 85 -7.30 10.89 24.66
N LYS A 86 -7.26 9.92 25.57
CA LYS A 86 -6.70 8.60 25.35
C LYS A 86 -7.60 7.83 24.37
N PHE A 87 -7.02 7.14 23.39
CA PHE A 87 -7.79 6.27 22.51
C PHE A 87 -8.11 4.95 23.22
N ASP A 88 -9.39 4.61 23.32
CA ASP A 88 -9.92 3.52 24.15
C ASP A 88 -9.61 2.11 23.61
N ARG A 89 -8.88 1.98 22.51
CA ARG A 89 -8.45 0.70 21.97
C ARG A 89 -6.94 0.62 21.92
N GLY A 90 -6.38 -0.18 22.83
CA GLY A 90 -5.13 -0.85 22.57
C GLY A 90 -5.22 -1.60 21.24
N TRP A 91 -4.25 -1.41 20.37
CA TRP A 91 -3.98 -2.32 19.27
C TRP A 91 -2.78 -3.18 19.67
N ASN A 92 -3.12 -4.33 20.27
CA ASN A 92 -2.44 -5.63 20.28
C ASN A 92 -0.91 -5.68 20.46
N GLU A 93 -0.47 -5.92 21.71
CA GLU A 93 0.86 -6.47 22.07
C GLU A 93 1.05 -7.95 21.63
N ASN A 94 0.22 -8.49 20.73
CA ASN A 94 0.18 -9.93 20.40
C ASN A 94 0.79 -10.31 19.02
N GLU A 95 1.65 -9.48 18.43
CA GLU A 95 2.39 -9.82 17.20
C GLU A 95 3.92 -9.66 17.34
N ARG A 96 4.46 -9.91 18.54
CA ARG A 96 5.88 -10.24 18.74
C ARG A 96 6.03 -11.71 19.17
N ILE A 97 5.78 -12.64 18.25
CA ILE A 97 6.39 -13.97 18.23
C ILE A 97 6.71 -14.31 16.77
#